data_AF-A0A975E6V0-F1
#
_entry.id   AF-A0A975E6V0-F1
#
_cell.length_a   1.000
_cell.length_b   1.000
_cell.length_c   1.000
_cell.angle_alpha   90.00
_cell.angle_beta   90.00
_cell.angle_gamma   90.00
#
_symmetry.space_group_name_H-M   'P 1'
#
loop_
_entity.id
_entity.type
_entity.pdbx_description
1 polymer ?
#
loop_
_entity_poly.entity_id
_entity_poly.type
_entity_poly.pdbx_seq_one_letter_code
_entity_poly.pdbx_strand_id
1 'polypeptide(L)' 'MVGEESFTAIALHQGALDVEEQPVKLKIFGRDASTDPENDYYESFFNLELANELVYWNEKDQEYREPLVRGLSQ' A
#
# COMPACT_ATOMS: atom_id res chain seq x y z
N MET A 1 15.89 2.28 -14.95
CA MET A 1 15.53 1.06 -14.19
C MET A 1 14.62 1.55 -13.10
N VAL A 2 13.39 1.04 -13.04
CA VAL A 2 12.45 1.38 -11.96
C VAL A 2 13.06 0.84 -10.67
N GLY A 3 13.18 1.68 -9.64
CA GLY A 3 13.72 1.25 -8.35
C GLY A 3 12.79 0.22 -7.71
N GLU A 4 13.35 -0.83 -7.10
CA GLU A 4 12.55 -1.71 -6.26
C GLU A 4 12.31 -1.00 -4.91
N GLU A 5 11.05 -0.76 -4.56
CA GLU A 5 10.65 -0.22 -3.25
C GLU A 5 10.09 -1.34 -2.38
N SER A 6 10.55 -1.41 -1.14
CA SER A 6 10.01 -2.31 -0.12
C SER A 6 9.09 -1.54 0.82
N PHE A 7 8.00 -2.19 1.23
CA PHE A 7 7.01 -1.61 2.13
C PHE A 7 6.50 -2.65 3.13
N THR A 8 6.08 -2.19 4.30
CA THR A 8 5.37 -3.01 5.27
C THR A 8 3.89 -3.03 4.92
N ALA A 9 3.28 -4.21 4.87
CA ALA A 9 1.85 -4.38 4.63
C ALA A 9 1.18 -5.15 5.76
N ILE A 10 0.03 -4.65 6.22
CA ILE A 10 -0.82 -5.32 7.21
C ILE A 10 -2.15 -5.68 6.56
N ALA A 11 -2.52 -6.95 6.63
CA ALA A 11 -3.83 -7.41 6.19
C ALA A 11 -4.91 -7.03 7.20
N LEU A 12 -5.93 -6.32 6.73
CA LEU A 12 -7.06 -5.82 7.52
C LEU A 12 -8.19 -6.87 7.54
N HIS A 13 -7.89 -8.08 7.98
CA HIS A 13 -8.87 -9.14 8.16
C HIS A 13 -8.71 -9.85 9.50
N GLN A 14 -9.73 -10.60 9.88
CA GLN A 14 -9.70 -11.50 11.04
C GLN A 14 -10.08 -12.91 10.60
N GLY A 15 -9.48 -13.93 11.19
CA GLY A 15 -9.77 -15.33 10.90
C GLY A 15 -9.00 -15.88 9.70
N ALA A 16 -9.54 -16.90 9.04
CA ALA A 16 -8.99 -17.42 7.79
C ALA A 16 -9.55 -16.63 6.60
N LEU A 17 -8.73 -16.41 5.57
CA LEU A 17 -9.10 -15.73 4.33
C LEU A 17 -8.61 -16.54 3.15
N ASP A 18 -9.50 -16.82 2.21
CA ASP A 18 -9.13 -17.38 0.91
C ASP A 18 -8.87 -16.23 -0.06
N VAL A 19 -7.60 -15.96 -0.34
CA VAL A 19 -7.17 -14.82 -1.15
C VAL A 19 -7.47 -15.00 -2.63
N GLU A 20 -7.69 -16.23 -3.08
CA GLU A 20 -8.03 -16.52 -4.48
C GLU A 20 -9.50 -16.17 -4.76
N GLU A 21 -10.36 -16.35 -3.76
CA GLU A 21 -11.81 -16.15 -3.90
C GLU A 21 -12.30 -14.81 -3.32
N GLN A 22 -11.57 -14.22 -2.37
CA GLN A 22 -12.03 -13.05 -1.61
C GLN A 22 -11.06 -11.87 -1.72
N PRO A 23 -11.58 -10.63 -1.76
CA PRO A 23 -10.74 -9.44 -1.77
C PRO A 23 -10.02 -9.28 -0.42
N VAL A 24 -8.72 -9.00 -0.49
CA VAL A 24 -7.87 -8.72 0.67
C VAL A 24 -7.69 -7.22 0.79
N LYS A 25 -8.12 -6.65 1.91
CA LYS A 25 -7.83 -5.25 2.24
C LYS A 25 -6.50 -5.17 2.96
N LEU A 26 -5.54 -4.43 2.44
CA LEU A 26 -4.25 -4.20 3.06
C LEU A 26 -4.12 -2.72 3.42
N LYS A 27 -3.37 -2.46 4.50
CA LYS A 27 -2.78 -1.16 4.76
C LYS A 27 -1.29 -1.25 4.51
N ILE A 28 -0.79 -0.41 3.61
CA ILE A 28 0.63 -0.32 3.27
C ILE A 28 1.23 0.88 4.01
N PHE A 29 2.46 0.69 4.48
CA PHE A 29 3.30 1.68 5.10
C PHE A 29 4.58 1.74 4.28
N GLY A 30 4.75 2.82 3.53
CA GLY A 30 5.92 3.07 2.70
C GLY A 30 6.95 3.92 3.43
N ARG A 31 8.22 3.61 3.19
CA ARG A 31 9.36 4.32 3.79
C ARG A 31 9.30 4.43 5.31
N ASP A 32 8.63 3.48 5.96
CA ASP A 32 8.50 3.34 7.40
C ASP A 32 9.86 3.04 8.08
N ALA A 33 10.83 2.54 7.32
CA ALA A 33 12.23 2.35 7.72
C ALA A 33 13.19 3.45 7.23
N SER A 34 12.68 4.58 6.70
CA SER A 34 13.52 5.68 6.19
C SER A 34 14.30 6.39 7.31
N THR A 35 15.48 6.93 6.97
CA THR A 35 16.26 7.80 7.85
C THR A 35 15.65 9.19 8.03
N ASP A 36 14.71 9.58 7.15
CA ASP A 36 13.93 10.81 7.24
C ASP A 36 12.42 10.52 7.05
N PRO A 37 11.76 9.93 8.05
CA PRO A 37 10.37 9.51 7.91
C PRO A 37 9.38 10.69 7.81
N GLU A 38 9.72 11.89 8.28
CA GLU A 38 8.76 13.02 8.27
C GLU A 38 8.39 13.50 6.86
N ASN A 39 9.31 13.37 5.89
CA ASN A 39 9.11 13.87 4.52
C ASN A 39 8.73 12.78 3.51
N ASP A 40 9.01 11.52 3.85
CA ASP A 40 9.00 10.39 2.92
C ASP A 40 7.99 9.30 3.30
N TYR A 41 7.53 9.28 4.55
CA TYR A 41 6.53 8.33 4.99
C TYR A 41 5.21 8.53 4.27
N TYR A 42 4.60 7.42 3.86
CA TYR A 42 3.23 7.42 3.40
C TYR A 42 2.50 6.16 3.87
N GLU A 43 1.21 6.31 4.12
CA GLU A 43 0.31 5.19 4.31
C GLU A 43 -0.53 5.02 3.06
N SER A 44 -1.18 3.87 2.86
CA SER A 44 -2.25 3.78 1.87
C SER A 44 -3.07 2.52 2.08
N PHE A 45 -4.30 2.53 1.60
CA PHE A 45 -5.11 1.34 1.48
C PHE A 45 -4.84 0.68 0.14
N PHE A 46 -4.46 -0.59 0.18
CA PHE A 46 -4.21 -1.41 -0.99
C PHE A 46 -5.13 -2.62 -0.96
N ASN A 47 -6.16 -2.63 -1.81
CA ASN A 47 -7.07 -3.76 -1.89
C ASN A 47 -6.68 -4.63 -3.07
N LEU A 48 -6.44 -5.91 -2.82
CA LEU A 48 -6.12 -6.91 -3.81
C LEU A 48 -7.33 -7.81 -4.05
N GLU A 49 -7.71 -7.99 -5.30
CA GLU A 49 -8.79 -8.89 -5.72
C GLU A 49 -8.28 -9.79 -6.84
N LEU A 50 -7.75 -10.96 -6.47
CA LEU A 50 -7.11 -11.88 -7.41
C LEU A 50 -8.10 -12.47 -8.42
N ALA A 51 -9.31 -12.82 -7.98
CA ALA A 51 -10.34 -13.41 -8.85
C ALA A 51 -10.63 -12.58 -10.11
N ASN A 52 -10.50 -11.25 -10.01
CA ASN A 52 -10.77 -10.32 -11.11
C ASN A 52 -9.51 -9.61 -11.62
N GLU A 53 -8.32 -9.98 -11.12
CA GLU A 53 -7.04 -9.35 -11.46
C GLU A 53 -7.02 -7.82 -11.21
N LEU A 54 -7.68 -7.37 -10.14
CA LEU A 54 -7.81 -5.96 -9.81
C LEU A 54 -7.01 -5.59 -8.56
N VAL A 55 -6.46 -4.38 -8.61
CA VAL A 55 -5.80 -3.72 -7.48
C VAL A 55 -6.37 -2.32 -7.32
N TYR A 56 -6.69 -1.97 -6.08
CA TYR A 56 -7.15 -0.63 -5.73
C TYR A 56 -6.17 0.00 -4.75
N TRP A 57 -5.42 0.99 -5.22
CA TRP A 57 -4.53 1.80 -4.38
C TRP A 57 -5.22 3.12 -4.03
N ASN A 58 -5.50 3.32 -2.74
CA ASN A 58 -6.25 4.48 -2.25
C ASN A 58 -5.48 5.19 -1.15
N GLU A 59 -5.27 6.50 -1.32
CA GLU A 59 -4.90 7.41 -0.24
C GLU A 59 -6.12 8.21 0.20
N LYS A 60 -6.45 8.14 1.49
CA LYS A 60 -7.59 8.84 2.08
C LYS A 60 -7.23 10.29 2.41
N ASP A 61 -6.07 10.52 2.99
CA ASP A 61 -5.66 11.80 3.55
C ASP A 61 -4.91 12.61 2.50
N GLN A 62 -5.40 13.83 2.26
CA GLN A 62 -4.92 14.66 1.15
C GLN A 62 -3.42 14.99 1.26
N GLU A 63 -2.88 15.06 2.49
CA GLU A 63 -1.48 15.35 2.77
C GLU A 63 -0.51 14.24 2.31
N TYR A 64 -0.93 12.98 2.30
CA TYR A 64 -0.08 11.86 1.86
C TYR A 64 -0.20 11.53 0.37
N ARG A 65 -1.11 12.18 -0.38
CA ARG A 65 -1.30 11.93 -1.82
C ARG A 65 -0.07 12.26 -2.64
N GLU A 66 0.56 13.41 -2.35
CA GLU A 66 1.77 13.82 -3.06
C GLU A 66 2.98 12.92 -2.73
N PRO A 67 3.28 12.62 -1.44
CA PRO A 67 4.25 11.59 -1.08
C PRO A 67 4.00 10.23 -1.76
N LEU A 68 2.75 9.76 -1.79
CA LEU A 68 2.38 8.51 -2.45
C LEU A 68 2.69 8.53 -3.96
N VAL A 69 2.25 9.56 -4.68
CA VAL A 69 2.51 9.68 -6.13
C VAL A 69 4.02 9.77 -6.40
N ARG A 70 4.77 10.45 -5.53
CA ARG A 70 6.24 10.51 -5.63
C ARG A 70 6.89 9.15 -5.39
N GLY A 71 6.39 8.34 -4.45
CA GLY A 71 6.84 6.94 -4.27
C GLY A 71 6.58 6.08 -5.51
N LEU A 72 5.37 6.18 -6.08
CA LEU A 72 4.94 5.35 -7.22
C LEU A 72 5.57 5.69 -8.58
N SER A 73 6.17 6.88 -8.74
CA SER A 73 6.65 7.38 -10.03
C SER A 73 8.17 7.32 -10.22
N GLN A 74 8.91 6.76 -9.26
CA GLN A 74 10.37 6.63 -9.31
C GLN A 74 10.86 5.35 -9.99
#